data_AF-A0A3D1BUI3-F1
#
_entry.id   AF-A0A3D1BUI3-F1
#
_cell.length_a   1.000
_cell.length_b   1.000
_cell.length_c   1.000
_cell.angle_alpha   90.00
_cell.angle_beta   90.00
_cell.angle_gamma   90.00
#
_symmetry.space_group_name_H-M   'P 1'
#
loop_
_entity.id
_entity.type
_entity.pdbx_description
1 polymer ?
#
loop_
_entity_poly.entity_id
_entity_poly.type
_entity_poly.pdbx_seq_one_letter_code
_entity_poly.pdbx_strand_id
1 'polypeptide(L)'
;MDGSVRIGDPYAEKVLDPWNDQYITDETYPGLIDYPEGKATGLVTVIHPGDPVYNWSVTDFQPPAKEDLVIYELHLRDFLASHDYLTLIDTLNYLDNLGVNAVELMPVNEFDGNLSWGYNPS
;
A
#
# COMPACT_ATOMS: atom_id res chain seq x y z
N MET A 1 26.70 -17.45 -2.69
CA MET A 1 25.64 -17.53 -1.67
C MET A 1 25.37 -19.01 -1.45
N ASP A 2 25.40 -19.48 -0.21
CA ASP A 2 25.35 -20.93 0.12
C ASP A 2 23.93 -21.54 0.06
N GLY A 3 22.95 -20.79 -0.44
CA GLY A 3 21.57 -21.22 -0.62
C GLY A 3 20.79 -21.44 0.69
N SER A 4 21.38 -21.15 1.85
CA SER A 4 20.74 -21.30 3.16
C SER A 4 19.84 -20.11 3.51
N VAL A 5 20.13 -18.93 2.94
CA VAL A 5 19.34 -17.71 3.11
C VAL A 5 18.35 -17.59 1.96
N ARG A 6 17.06 -17.56 2.29
CA ARG A 6 15.97 -17.24 1.36
C ARG A 6 15.69 -15.74 1.48
N ILE A 7 15.85 -15.03 0.38
CA ILE A 7 15.57 -13.59 0.28
C ILE A 7 14.48 -13.43 -0.76
N GLY A 8 13.44 -12.65 -0.44
CA GLY A 8 12.42 -12.26 -1.41
C GLY A 8 13.00 -11.47 -2.56
N ASP A 9 12.33 -11.48 -3.71
CA ASP A 9 12.69 -10.57 -4.80
C ASP A 9 12.38 -9.11 -4.40
N PRO A 10 13.37 -8.18 -4.40
CA PRO A 10 13.14 -6.79 -4.02
C PRO A 10 12.26 -6.02 -5.02
N TYR A 11 12.00 -6.58 -6.20
CA TYR A 11 11.11 -6.01 -7.22
C TYR A 11 9.74 -6.70 -7.26
N ALA A 12 9.45 -7.60 -6.31
CA ALA A 12 8.12 -8.18 -6.20
C ALA A 12 7.10 -7.09 -5.87
N GLU A 13 6.00 -7.08 -6.60
CA GLU A 13 4.90 -6.13 -6.36
C GLU A 13 4.00 -6.57 -5.21
N LYS A 14 4.09 -7.86 -4.81
CA LYS A 14 3.29 -8.43 -3.73
C LYS A 14 4.10 -9.40 -2.90
N VAL A 15 3.80 -9.42 -1.60
CA VAL A 15 4.32 -10.37 -0.63
C VAL A 15 3.11 -11.04 0.04
N LEU A 16 3.12 -12.37 0.14
CA LEU A 16 2.14 -13.13 0.90
C LEU A 16 2.72 -13.44 2.28
N ASP A 17 1.93 -13.16 3.30
CA ASP A 17 2.25 -13.38 4.70
C ASP A 17 1.30 -14.45 5.30
N PRO A 18 1.82 -15.66 5.60
CA PRO A 18 0.98 -16.74 6.13
C PRO A 18 0.39 -16.44 7.52
N TRP A 19 0.91 -15.45 8.23
CA TRP A 19 0.48 -15.08 9.57
C TRP A 19 -0.55 -13.96 9.55
N ASN A 20 -0.43 -13.01 8.61
CA ASN A 20 -1.23 -11.78 8.62
C ASN A 20 -2.28 -11.69 7.51
N ASP A 21 -2.10 -12.36 6.37
CA ASP A 21 -3.01 -12.24 5.21
C ASP A 21 -4.45 -12.64 5.54
N GLN A 22 -4.65 -13.54 6.51
CA GLN A 22 -5.97 -13.97 6.99
C GLN A 22 -6.84 -12.83 7.57
N TYR A 23 -6.24 -11.69 7.91
CA TYR A 23 -6.95 -10.52 8.42
C TYR A 23 -7.33 -9.51 7.34
N ILE A 24 -6.87 -9.71 6.10
CA ILE A 24 -7.20 -8.85 4.96
C ILE A 24 -8.57 -9.31 4.42
N THR A 25 -9.55 -8.42 4.42
CA THR A 25 -10.90 -8.71 3.92
C THR A 25 -10.98 -8.47 2.42
N ASP A 26 -11.96 -9.10 1.77
CA ASP A 26 -12.25 -8.88 0.34
C ASP A 26 -12.71 -7.43 0.07
N GLU A 27 -13.24 -6.74 1.08
CA GLU A 27 -13.57 -5.31 1.02
C GLU A 27 -12.30 -4.45 0.89
N THR A 28 -11.24 -4.78 1.62
CA THR A 28 -9.96 -4.07 1.58
C THR A 28 -9.15 -4.45 0.34
N TYR A 29 -9.07 -5.75 0.01
CA TYR A 29 -8.28 -6.25 -1.10
C TYR A 29 -8.97 -7.45 -1.76
N PRO A 30 -9.81 -7.21 -2.79
CA PRO A 30 -10.57 -8.27 -3.41
C PRO A 30 -9.67 -9.24 -4.18
N GLY A 31 -9.94 -10.53 -4.06
CA GLY A 31 -9.17 -11.56 -4.76
C GLY A 31 -7.73 -11.70 -4.27
N LEU A 32 -7.51 -11.56 -2.96
CA LEU A 32 -6.25 -11.90 -2.31
C LEU A 32 -5.77 -13.30 -2.73
N ILE A 33 -4.48 -13.43 -3.01
CA ILE A 33 -3.90 -14.68 -3.48
C ILE A 33 -3.67 -15.58 -2.28
N ASP A 34 -4.19 -16.81 -2.34
CA ASP A 34 -3.99 -17.80 -1.29
C ASP A 34 -2.50 -18.07 -1.06
N TYR A 35 -2.08 -18.04 0.21
CA TYR A 35 -0.75 -18.47 0.60
C TYR A 35 -0.52 -19.94 0.17
N PRO A 36 0.63 -20.29 -0.45
CA PRO A 36 0.89 -21.62 -0.97
C PRO A 36 1.27 -22.61 0.15
N GLU A 37 0.29 -22.93 1.00
CA GLU A 37 0.44 -23.81 2.17
C GLU A 37 1.11 -25.14 1.81
N GLY A 38 2.06 -25.55 2.65
CA GLY A 38 2.85 -26.77 2.48
C GLY A 38 3.86 -26.75 1.31
N LYS A 39 3.90 -25.68 0.50
CA LYS A 39 4.89 -25.51 -0.59
C LYS A 39 5.95 -24.45 -0.26
N ALA A 40 5.64 -23.53 0.65
CA ALA A 40 6.54 -22.51 1.15
C ALA A 40 6.45 -22.38 2.68
N THR A 41 7.42 -21.68 3.25
CA THR A 41 7.44 -21.30 4.66
C THR A 41 7.95 -19.87 4.78
N GLY A 42 7.29 -19.03 5.58
CA GLY A 42 7.62 -17.61 5.71
C GLY A 42 7.02 -16.75 4.60
N LEU A 43 7.51 -15.51 4.45
CA LEU A 43 7.05 -14.59 3.43
C LEU A 43 7.32 -15.11 2.02
N VAL A 44 6.38 -14.91 1.10
CA VAL A 44 6.46 -15.35 -0.30
C VAL A 44 6.24 -14.17 -1.23
N THR A 45 7.24 -13.86 -2.06
CA THR A 45 7.07 -12.85 -3.11
C THR A 45 6.28 -13.41 -4.29
N VAL A 46 5.35 -12.62 -4.83
CA VAL A 46 4.57 -12.95 -6.02
C VAL A 46 4.98 -12.05 -7.18
N ILE A 47 5.18 -12.65 -8.35
CA ILE A 47 5.50 -11.94 -9.58
C ILE A 47 4.35 -12.15 -10.56
N HIS A 48 3.71 -11.06 -10.98
CA HIS A 48 2.60 -11.05 -11.94
C HIS A 48 3.05 -10.43 -13.27
N PRO A 49 3.64 -11.21 -14.19
CA PRO A 49 4.02 -10.68 -15.48
C PRO A 49 2.79 -10.43 -16.35
N GLY A 50 2.71 -9.22 -16.93
CA GLY A 50 1.72 -8.90 -17.97
C GLY A 50 0.39 -8.35 -17.45
N ASP A 51 0.35 -7.83 -16.23
CA ASP A 51 -0.81 -7.09 -15.75
C ASP A 51 -1.14 -5.90 -16.67
N PRO A 52 -2.44 -5.62 -16.89
CA PRO A 52 -2.83 -4.52 -17.75
C PRO A 52 -2.38 -3.19 -17.13
N VAL A 53 -1.93 -2.27 -17.98
CA VAL A 53 -1.59 -0.91 -17.56
C VAL A 53 -2.83 -0.24 -16.97
N TYR A 54 -2.65 0.42 -15.83
CA TYR A 54 -3.73 1.19 -15.20
C TYR A 54 -4.20 2.33 -16.12
N ASN A 55 -5.52 2.39 -16.36
CA ASN A 55 -6.14 3.43 -17.17
C ASN A 55 -6.47 4.65 -16.31
N TRP A 56 -5.60 5.64 -16.33
CA TRP A 56 -5.81 6.90 -15.61
C TRP A 56 -7.07 7.63 -16.08
N SER A 57 -7.94 7.98 -15.14
CA SER A 57 -9.16 8.76 -15.42
C SER A 57 -8.89 10.27 -15.49
N VAL A 58 -7.92 10.75 -14.72
CA VAL A 58 -7.44 12.14 -14.74
C VAL A 58 -6.10 12.17 -15.47
N THR A 59 -6.05 12.79 -16.65
CA THR A 59 -4.86 12.79 -17.52
C THR A 59 -4.22 14.18 -17.67
N ASP A 60 -4.87 15.21 -17.15
CA ASP A 60 -4.50 16.61 -17.27
C ASP A 60 -4.31 17.31 -15.91
N PHE A 61 -4.10 16.53 -14.84
CA PHE A 61 -3.91 17.04 -13.47
C PHE A 61 -2.84 18.14 -13.42
N GLN A 62 -3.22 19.31 -12.91
CA GLN A 62 -2.31 20.43 -12.65
C GLN A 62 -2.13 20.57 -11.13
N PRO A 63 -0.95 20.22 -10.58
CA PRO A 63 -0.71 20.42 -9.15
C PRO A 63 -0.63 21.91 -8.82
N PRO A 64 -0.95 22.32 -7.58
CA PRO A 64 -0.70 23.67 -7.09
C PRO A 64 0.79 24.04 -7.20
N ALA A 65 1.09 25.35 -7.28
CA ALA A 65 2.45 25.83 -7.15
C ALA A 65 3.01 25.43 -5.77
N LYS A 66 4.31 25.15 -5.69
CA LYS A 66 4.94 24.65 -4.44
C LYS A 66 4.78 25.64 -3.30
N GLU A 67 4.78 26.94 -3.63
CA GLU A 67 4.65 28.04 -2.69
C GLU A 67 3.23 28.18 -2.13
N ASP A 68 2.23 27.59 -2.81
CA ASP A 68 0.81 27.65 -2.46
C ASP A 68 0.33 26.38 -1.73
N LEU A 69 1.23 25.42 -1.46
CA LEU A 69 0.86 24.15 -0.85
C LEU A 69 0.43 24.32 0.62
N VAL A 70 -0.76 23.81 0.92
CA VAL A 70 -1.26 23.59 2.28
C VAL A 70 -1.38 22.07 2.44
N ILE A 71 -0.35 21.49 3.05
CA ILE A 71 -0.13 20.05 3.10
C ILE A 71 -0.78 19.46 4.35
N TYR A 72 -1.47 18.33 4.18
CA TYR A 72 -1.92 17.46 5.25
C TYR A 72 -1.13 16.15 5.23
N GLU A 73 -0.24 15.96 6.21
CA GLU A 73 0.48 14.69 6.39
C GLU A 73 -0.46 13.64 6.99
N LEU A 74 -0.53 12.46 6.36
CA LEU A 74 -1.52 11.44 6.63
C LEU A 74 -0.88 10.05 6.75
N HIS A 75 -1.06 9.42 7.91
CA HIS A 75 -0.80 7.99 8.10
C HIS A 75 -2.09 7.20 7.84
N LEU A 76 -2.14 6.43 6.75
CA LEU A 76 -3.38 5.74 6.33
C LEU A 76 -3.96 4.89 7.47
N ARG A 77 -3.08 4.14 8.13
CA ARG A 77 -3.44 3.24 9.22
C ARG A 77 -4.15 3.98 10.36
N ASP A 78 -3.62 5.10 10.82
CA ASP A 78 -4.19 5.76 12.00
C ASP A 78 -5.33 6.72 11.65
N PHE A 79 -5.42 7.14 10.40
CA PHE A 79 -6.44 8.07 9.93
C PHE A 79 -7.82 7.43 9.83
N LEU A 80 -7.90 6.18 9.36
CA LEU A 80 -9.16 5.44 9.19
C LEU A 80 -9.10 4.08 9.87
N ALA A 81 -10.16 3.72 10.58
CA ALA A 81 -10.28 2.42 11.24
C ALA A 81 -10.32 1.23 10.26
N SER A 82 -10.67 1.48 9.00
CA SER A 82 -10.68 0.45 7.95
C SER A 82 -9.30 0.19 7.34
N HIS A 83 -8.35 1.11 7.53
CA HIS A 83 -6.95 0.98 7.11
C HIS A 83 -6.75 0.77 5.60
N ASP A 84 -7.65 1.24 4.75
CA ASP A 84 -7.64 0.97 3.30
C ASP A 84 -7.79 2.24 2.44
N TYR A 85 -7.26 2.18 1.22
CA TYR A 85 -7.27 3.31 0.29
C TYR A 85 -8.65 3.57 -0.34
N LEU A 86 -9.53 2.57 -0.46
CA LEU A 86 -10.84 2.75 -1.07
C LEU A 86 -11.71 3.66 -0.20
N THR A 87 -11.73 3.41 1.10
CA THR A 87 -12.40 4.24 2.10
C THR A 87 -11.72 5.60 2.27
N LEU A 88 -10.40 5.70 2.08
CA LEU A 88 -9.70 6.98 2.09
C LEU A 88 -10.24 7.95 1.04
N ILE A 89 -10.61 7.47 -0.14
CA ILE A 89 -11.17 8.30 -1.23
C ILE A 89 -12.44 9.03 -0.77
N ASP A 90 -13.30 8.38 0.03
CA ASP A 90 -14.54 8.99 0.53
C ASP A 90 -14.29 10.18 1.46
N THR A 91 -13.09 10.27 2.05
CA THR A 91 -12.70 11.35 2.95
C THR A 91 -12.13 12.58 2.24
N LEU A 92 -11.88 12.51 0.92
CA LEU A 92 -11.26 13.62 0.19
C LEU A 92 -12.11 14.90 0.25
N ASN A 93 -13.44 14.78 0.29
CA ASN A 93 -14.33 15.92 0.49
C ASN A 93 -14.12 16.59 1.86
N TYR A 94 -13.81 15.83 2.90
CA TYR A 94 -13.50 16.39 4.21
C TYR A 94 -12.18 17.19 4.18
N LEU A 95 -11.15 16.64 3.54
CA LEU A 95 -9.85 17.30 3.40
C LEU A 95 -9.96 18.58 2.56
N ASP A 96 -10.71 18.54 1.46
CA ASP A 96 -10.97 19.74 0.64
C ASP A 96 -11.71 20.83 1.45
N ASN A 97 -12.75 20.47 2.21
CA ASN A 97 -13.47 21.41 3.08
C ASN A 97 -12.62 21.95 4.23
N LEU A 98 -11.63 21.19 4.71
CA LEU A 98 -10.65 21.66 5.68
C LEU A 98 -9.75 22.78 5.10
N GLY A 99 -9.64 22.85 3.77
CA GLY A 99 -8.87 23.84 3.03
C GLY A 99 -7.44 23.39 2.70
N VAL A 100 -7.14 22.09 2.81
CA VAL A 100 -5.86 21.54 2.38
C VAL A 100 -5.91 21.26 0.88
N ASN A 101 -4.80 21.45 0.18
CA ASN A 101 -4.72 21.27 -1.28
C ASN A 101 -3.70 20.21 -1.71
N ALA A 102 -3.02 19.59 -0.74
CA ALA A 102 -2.13 18.46 -0.96
C ALA A 102 -2.20 17.50 0.24
N VAL A 103 -2.20 16.20 -0.07
CA VAL A 103 -2.07 15.14 0.92
C VAL A 103 -0.66 14.58 0.82
N GLU A 104 0.07 14.57 1.92
CA GLU A 104 1.36 13.89 2.05
C GLU A 104 1.13 12.57 2.76
N LEU A 105 1.21 11.46 2.01
CA LEU A 105 1.16 10.14 2.64
C LEU A 105 2.48 9.87 3.36
N MET A 106 2.41 9.44 4.61
CA MET A 106 3.55 8.78 5.26
C MET A 106 3.98 7.56 4.44
N PRO A 107 5.23 7.08 4.56
CA PRO A 107 5.78 6.08 3.65
C PRO A 107 4.91 4.83 3.51
N VAL A 108 4.64 4.45 2.26
CA VAL A 108 3.72 3.35 1.88
C VAL A 108 4.44 2.12 1.31
N ASN A 109 5.77 2.12 1.32
CA ASN A 109 6.55 0.97 0.87
C ASN A 109 6.41 -0.19 1.87
N GLU A 110 6.55 -1.41 1.36
CA GLU A 110 6.53 -2.62 2.17
C GLU A 110 7.59 -2.58 3.28
N PHE A 111 7.24 -3.10 4.46
CA PHE A 111 8.11 -3.18 5.62
C PHE A 111 7.86 -4.46 6.39
N ASP A 112 8.86 -4.91 7.16
CA ASP A 112 8.70 -6.11 7.98
C ASP A 112 7.66 -5.92 9.11
N GLY A 113 6.72 -6.87 9.19
CA GLY A 113 5.67 -6.92 10.19
C GLY A 113 4.44 -6.08 9.83
N ASN A 114 3.46 -6.06 10.73
CA ASN A 114 2.13 -5.51 10.41
C ASN A 114 1.88 -4.11 11.02
N LEU A 115 2.91 -3.46 11.60
CA LEU A 115 2.79 -2.21 12.35
C LEU A 115 4.06 -1.36 12.18
N SER A 116 3.95 -0.30 11.41
CA SER A 116 5.02 0.70 11.26
C SER A 116 4.47 2.06 10.86
N TRP A 117 5.29 3.09 11.03
CA TRP A 117 5.15 4.40 10.38
C TRP A 117 5.73 4.42 8.94
N GLY A 118 6.32 3.31 8.48
CA GLY A 118 6.77 3.10 7.11
C GLY A 118 8.23 3.50 6.82
N TYR A 119 8.96 4.07 7.78
CA TYR A 119 10.37 4.48 7.58
C TYR A 119 11.40 3.34 7.64
N ASN A 120 10.96 2.08 7.70
CA ASN A 120 11.78 0.87 7.75
C ASN A 120 11.45 -0.09 6.58
N PRO A 121 11.61 0.34 5.32
CA PRO A 121 11.28 -0.49 4.18
C PRO A 121 12.16 -1.75 4.12
N SER A 122 11.59 -2.85 3.65
CA SER A 122 12.23 -4.17 3.49
C SER A 122 12.48 -4.52 2.04
#